data_AF-A0AA36MC26-F1
#
_entry.id   AF-A0AA36MC26-F1
#
_cell.length_a   1.000
_cell.length_b   1.000
_cell.length_c   1.000
_cell.angle_alpha   90.00
_cell.angle_beta   90.00
_cell.angle_gamma   90.00
#
_symmetry.space_group_name_H-M   'P 1'
#
loop_
_entity.id
_entity.type
_entity.pdbx_description
1 polymer ?
#
loop_
_entity_poly.entity_id
_entity_poly.type
_entity_poly.pdbx_seq_one_letter_code
_entity_poly.pdbx_strand_id
1 'polypeptide(L)'
;MMLIGVLLVMCSLVSSQTNRTKSLKALWNLEEVCECTLHYRALVYNNYGCWCGVGGSHEPVDEIDECCMHHDKCYDAAVDSKICYDVAWEYIDDYKWRCTNGTAMCTEKQTACKLALCACDAAVVHCWSQYPRPTTKKKCNHIRKLSHGFQH
;
A
#
# COMPACT_ATOMS: atom_id res chain seq x y z
N MET A 1 -29.24 27.38 54.80
CA MET A 1 -28.11 26.64 55.42
C MET A 1 -28.39 25.17 55.12
N MET A 2 -27.69 24.44 54.26
CA MET A 2 -26.28 24.44 53.86
C MET A 2 -26.22 24.46 52.32
N LEU A 3 -25.73 25.52 51.69
CA LEU A 3 -24.33 25.73 51.33
C LEU A 3 -23.75 24.58 50.48
N ILE A 4 -23.59 24.89 49.19
CA ILE A 4 -22.37 24.71 48.39
C ILE A 4 -21.73 23.32 48.48
N GLY A 5 -21.75 22.55 47.40
CA GLY A 5 -20.70 21.54 47.20
C GLY A 5 -21.06 20.28 46.44
N VAL A 6 -21.64 20.38 45.24
CA VAL A 6 -21.42 19.32 44.23
C VAL A 6 -21.18 19.98 42.88
N LEU A 7 -20.17 20.86 42.85
CA LEU A 7 -19.45 21.25 41.63
C LEU A 7 -18.33 20.23 41.36
N LEU A 8 -18.66 18.93 41.42
CA LEU A 8 -17.79 17.77 41.21
C LEU A 8 -18.77 16.63 40.94
N VAL A 9 -18.94 16.07 39.77
CA VAL A 9 -18.01 15.83 38.69
C VAL A 9 -18.91 15.65 37.47
N MET A 10 -18.65 16.37 36.38
CA MET A 10 -19.13 16.02 35.03
C MET A 10 -18.53 14.67 34.63
N CYS A 11 -18.92 13.61 35.33
CA CYS A 11 -18.52 12.24 35.08
C CYS A 11 -19.56 11.63 34.16
N SER A 12 -19.72 12.20 32.99
CA SER A 12 -20.61 11.67 31.96
C SER A 12 -20.06 12.08 30.62
N LEU A 13 -19.39 11.12 30.00
CA LEU A 13 -18.98 11.11 28.61
C LEU A 13 -17.79 12.02 28.31
N VAL A 14 -16.62 11.66 28.85
CA VAL A 14 -15.44 11.66 27.98
C VAL A 14 -15.82 10.71 26.85
N SER A 15 -16.33 11.26 25.75
CA SER A 15 -16.35 10.57 24.48
C SER A 15 -14.90 10.19 24.25
N SER A 16 -14.57 8.92 24.46
CA SER A 16 -13.34 8.34 23.95
C SER A 16 -13.49 8.44 22.44
N GLN A 17 -13.10 9.59 21.90
CA GLN A 17 -12.74 9.74 20.50
C GLN A 17 -11.51 8.85 20.37
N THR A 18 -11.75 7.54 20.22
CA THR A 18 -10.78 6.71 19.55
C THR A 18 -10.63 7.40 18.22
N ASN A 19 -9.54 8.17 18.05
CA ASN A 19 -9.06 8.52 16.73
C ASN A 19 -8.83 7.17 16.06
N ARG A 20 -9.88 6.64 15.41
CA ARG A 20 -9.74 5.62 14.39
C ARG A 20 -9.07 6.36 13.26
N THR A 21 -7.75 6.54 13.39
CA THR A 21 -6.90 6.54 12.22
C THR A 21 -7.37 5.31 11.44
N LYS A 22 -8.04 5.54 10.31
CA LYS A 22 -8.37 4.44 9.42
C LYS A 22 -7.02 3.81 9.12
N SER A 23 -6.76 2.68 9.76
CA SER A 23 -5.48 2.00 9.69
C SER A 23 -5.33 1.63 8.23
N LEU A 24 -4.36 2.23 7.55
CA LEU A 24 -4.04 2.03 6.14
C LEU A 24 -3.44 0.63 5.93
N LYS A 25 -4.07 -0.42 6.48
CA LYS A 25 -3.50 -1.76 6.70
C LYS A 25 -2.92 -2.42 5.46
N ALA A 26 -3.44 -2.14 4.27
CA ALA A 26 -2.89 -2.72 3.05
C ALA A 26 -1.51 -2.16 2.69
N LEU A 27 -1.26 -0.86 2.94
CA LEU A 27 0.11 -0.31 2.85
C LEU A 27 1.06 -1.03 3.81
N TRP A 28 0.55 -1.60 4.92
CA TRP A 28 1.39 -2.39 5.83
C TRP A 28 1.73 -3.77 5.29
N ASN A 29 0.87 -4.41 4.47
CA ASN A 29 1.22 -5.74 3.96
C ASN A 29 2.39 -5.69 2.97
N LEU A 30 2.40 -4.75 2.01
CA LEU A 30 3.54 -4.61 1.09
C LEU A 30 4.85 -4.32 1.85
N GLU A 31 4.78 -3.47 2.89
CA GLU A 31 5.91 -3.21 3.79
C GLU A 31 6.45 -4.48 4.44
N GLU A 32 5.57 -5.33 4.98
CA GLU A 32 5.97 -6.55 5.66
C GLU A 32 6.45 -7.65 4.67
N VAL A 33 5.83 -7.75 3.49
CA VAL A 33 6.27 -8.64 2.40
C VAL A 33 7.68 -8.26 1.95
N CYS A 34 7.94 -6.95 1.81
CA CYS A 34 9.25 -6.40 1.50
C CYS A 34 10.26 -6.68 2.62
N GLU A 35 9.88 -6.51 3.88
CA GLU A 35 10.74 -6.80 5.04
C GLU A 35 11.11 -8.29 5.13
N CYS A 36 10.17 -9.19 4.81
CA CYS A 36 10.42 -10.63 4.74
C CYS A 36 11.46 -10.99 3.65
N THR A 37 11.33 -10.40 2.46
CA THR A 37 12.08 -10.84 1.27
C THR A 37 13.38 -10.06 1.06
N LEU A 38 13.34 -8.76 1.29
CA LEU A 38 14.48 -7.85 1.03
C LEU A 38 15.21 -7.42 2.30
N HIS A 39 14.66 -7.73 3.49
CA HIS A 39 15.18 -7.31 4.79
C HIS A 39 15.18 -5.78 5.00
N TYR A 40 14.32 -5.07 4.26
CA TYR A 40 14.02 -3.66 4.48
C TYR A 40 12.61 -3.33 3.97
N ARG A 41 12.16 -2.13 4.32
CA ARG A 41 10.81 -1.61 4.10
C ARG A 41 10.58 -1.08 2.67
N ALA A 42 9.36 -1.25 2.17
CA ALA A 42 8.95 -0.86 0.81
C ALA A 42 8.99 0.67 0.59
N LEU A 43 8.94 1.48 1.65
CA LEU A 43 9.07 2.94 1.65
C LEU A 43 10.29 3.48 0.87
N VAL A 44 11.32 2.65 0.67
CA VAL A 44 12.48 2.96 -0.18
C VAL A 44 12.05 3.22 -1.62
N TYR A 45 11.07 2.46 -2.13
CA TYR A 45 10.54 2.56 -3.49
C TYR A 45 9.44 3.60 -3.65
N ASN A 46 8.80 4.05 -2.57
CA ASN A 46 7.75 5.06 -2.67
C ASN A 46 8.26 6.37 -3.31
N ASN A 47 7.54 6.96 -4.26
CA ASN A 47 7.95 8.11 -5.07
C ASN A 47 9.30 7.89 -5.80
N TYR A 48 9.53 6.68 -6.31
CA TYR A 48 10.66 6.36 -7.17
C TYR A 48 10.19 6.31 -8.62
N GLY A 49 10.88 7.03 -9.51
CA GLY A 49 10.54 7.01 -10.93
C GLY A 49 9.16 7.59 -11.23
N CYS A 50 8.51 7.02 -12.23
CA CYS A 50 7.22 7.44 -12.78
C CYS A 50 6.05 6.56 -12.32
N TRP A 51 6.32 5.38 -11.76
CA TRP A 51 5.30 4.38 -11.41
C TRP A 51 5.32 3.97 -9.94
N CYS A 52 6.46 3.99 -9.24
CA CYS A 52 6.45 3.60 -7.83
C CYS A 52 5.82 4.68 -6.94
N GLY A 53 4.51 4.57 -6.68
CA GLY A 53 3.76 5.52 -5.86
C GLY A 53 2.25 5.46 -6.11
N VAL A 54 1.55 6.57 -5.87
CA VAL A 54 0.12 6.67 -6.21
C VAL A 54 -0.03 7.10 -7.66
N GLY A 55 -0.78 6.30 -8.42
CA GLY A 55 -0.90 6.45 -9.87
C GLY A 55 0.39 6.02 -10.57
N GLY A 56 0.46 6.24 -11.87
CA GLY A 56 1.63 5.87 -12.66
C GLY A 56 1.37 6.19 -14.11
N SER A 57 2.38 6.66 -14.83
CA SER A 57 2.25 6.97 -16.25
C SER A 57 3.62 7.16 -16.89
N HIS A 58 3.65 7.17 -18.22
CA HIS A 58 4.86 7.34 -19.03
C HIS A 58 5.82 6.15 -18.97
N GLU A 59 7.02 6.33 -19.54
CA GLU A 59 8.04 5.29 -19.63
C GLU A 59 8.73 5.11 -18.26
N PRO A 60 8.89 3.87 -17.77
CA PRO A 60 9.67 3.61 -16.57
C PRO A 60 11.10 4.16 -16.69
N VAL A 61 11.61 4.77 -15.61
CA VAL A 61 12.96 5.37 -15.62
C VAL A 61 14.10 4.35 -15.53
N ASP A 62 13.78 3.13 -15.11
CA ASP A 62 14.62 1.93 -15.08
C ASP A 62 13.77 0.69 -14.74
N GLU A 63 14.43 -0.44 -14.53
CA GLU A 63 13.80 -1.73 -14.27
C GLU A 63 13.12 -1.81 -12.88
N ILE A 64 13.54 -1.00 -11.91
CA ILE A 64 12.87 -0.92 -10.60
C ILE A 64 11.52 -0.22 -10.76
N ASP A 65 11.49 0.86 -11.54
CA ASP A 65 10.27 1.57 -11.90
C ASP A 65 9.36 0.70 -12.80
N GLU A 66 9.94 -0.15 -13.65
CA GLU A 66 9.19 -1.13 -14.45
C GLU A 66 8.50 -2.18 -13.57
N CYS A 67 9.15 -2.65 -12.49
CA CYS A 67 8.49 -3.50 -11.49
C CYS A 67 7.22 -2.84 -10.94
N CYS A 68 7.27 -1.54 -10.64
CA CYS A 68 6.13 -0.78 -10.12
C CYS A 68 5.04 -0.61 -11.19
N MET A 69 5.40 -0.37 -12.45
CA MET A 69 4.43 -0.37 -13.55
C MET A 69 3.67 -1.71 -13.64
N HIS A 70 4.37 -2.84 -13.50
CA HIS A 70 3.73 -4.15 -13.50
C HIS A 70 2.86 -4.38 -12.25
N HIS A 71 3.26 -3.83 -11.11
CA HIS A 71 2.48 -3.87 -9.88
C HIS A 71 1.14 -3.14 -10.02
N ASP A 72 1.17 -1.90 -10.51
CA ASP A 72 -0.04 -1.10 -10.76
C ASP A 72 -0.97 -1.83 -11.74
N LYS A 73 -0.42 -2.30 -12.87
CA LYS A 73 -1.19 -3.07 -13.86
C LYS A 73 -1.76 -4.38 -13.30
N CYS A 74 -1.11 -4.99 -12.32
CA CYS A 74 -1.62 -6.18 -11.65
C CYS A 74 -2.85 -5.86 -10.81
N TYR A 75 -2.86 -4.72 -10.12
CA TYR A 75 -4.03 -4.22 -9.40
C TYR A 75 -5.16 -3.86 -10.36
N ASP A 76 -4.86 -3.14 -11.44
CA ASP A 76 -5.85 -2.80 -12.47
C ASP A 76 -6.51 -4.05 -13.06
N ALA A 77 -5.71 -5.06 -13.41
CA ALA A 77 -6.21 -6.33 -13.95
C ALA A 77 -7.16 -7.05 -12.99
N ALA A 78 -6.93 -6.97 -11.67
CA ALA A 78 -7.83 -7.55 -10.67
C ALA A 78 -9.19 -6.84 -10.63
N VAL A 79 -9.21 -5.53 -10.81
CA VAL A 79 -10.44 -4.73 -10.87
C VAL A 79 -11.17 -4.90 -12.21
N ASP A 80 -10.43 -4.88 -13.31
CA ASP A 80 -10.97 -5.08 -14.66
C ASP A 80 -11.64 -6.45 -14.81
N SER A 81 -11.01 -7.48 -14.23
CA SER A 81 -11.54 -8.84 -14.18
C SER A 81 -12.69 -9.03 -13.19
N LYS A 82 -13.14 -7.96 -12.50
CA LYS A 82 -14.19 -8.00 -11.47
C LYS A 82 -13.89 -8.95 -10.31
N ILE A 83 -12.62 -9.29 -10.09
CA ILE A 83 -12.15 -10.03 -8.92
C ILE A 83 -12.18 -9.09 -7.70
N CYS A 84 -11.74 -7.85 -7.93
CA CYS A 84 -11.70 -6.75 -6.99
C CYS A 84 -12.73 -5.67 -7.40
N TYR A 85 -13.22 -4.88 -6.45
CA TYR A 85 -14.25 -3.86 -6.71
C TYR A 85 -13.64 -2.52 -7.10
N ASP A 86 -12.61 -2.08 -6.37
CA ASP A 86 -11.95 -0.79 -6.57
C ASP A 86 -10.63 -0.76 -5.80
N VAL A 87 -9.49 -0.55 -6.47
CA VAL A 87 -8.16 -0.46 -5.86
C VAL A 87 -8.10 0.41 -4.59
N ALA A 88 -8.95 1.45 -4.44
CA ALA A 88 -8.96 2.29 -3.24
C ALA A 88 -9.44 1.55 -1.97
N TRP A 89 -10.37 0.61 -2.09
CA TRP A 89 -10.82 -0.21 -0.96
C TRP A 89 -9.78 -1.26 -0.57
N GLU A 90 -8.96 -1.62 -1.55
CA GLU A 90 -7.90 -2.61 -1.48
C GLU A 90 -6.72 -2.06 -0.65
N TYR A 91 -6.62 -0.73 -0.49
CA TYR A 91 -5.68 -0.08 0.43
C TYR A 91 -6.12 -0.09 1.91
N ILE A 92 -7.34 -0.56 2.21
CA ILE A 92 -7.95 -0.46 3.55
C ILE A 92 -8.06 -1.84 4.23
N ASP A 93 -8.28 -2.91 3.46
CA ASP A 93 -8.42 -4.27 3.98
C ASP A 93 -7.09 -5.04 3.92
N ASP A 94 -6.83 -5.91 4.90
CA ASP A 94 -5.60 -6.70 4.94
C ASP A 94 -5.70 -7.99 4.08
N TYR A 95 -4.58 -8.58 3.71
CA TYR A 95 -4.54 -9.94 3.17
C TYR A 95 -3.67 -10.85 4.03
N LYS A 96 -3.90 -12.15 3.94
CA LYS A 96 -3.19 -13.17 4.72
C LYS A 96 -2.04 -13.76 3.92
N TRP A 97 -0.85 -13.69 4.49
CA TRP A 97 0.38 -14.20 3.90
C TRP A 97 1.29 -14.79 5.01
N ARG A 98 2.35 -15.48 4.61
CA ARG A 98 3.40 -15.98 5.51
C ARG A 98 4.78 -15.72 4.93
N CYS A 99 5.77 -15.49 5.78
CA CYS A 99 7.18 -15.50 5.39
C CYS A 99 7.72 -16.92 5.55
N THR A 100 8.22 -17.54 4.48
CA THR A 100 8.83 -18.87 4.52
C THR A 100 10.19 -18.80 3.84
N ASN A 101 11.27 -19.00 4.60
CA ASN A 101 12.66 -18.94 4.10
C ASN A 101 12.98 -17.66 3.30
N GLY A 102 12.54 -16.49 3.80
CA GLY A 102 12.76 -15.21 3.11
C GLY A 102 11.93 -15.03 1.85
N THR A 103 10.88 -15.84 1.65
CA THR A 103 9.92 -15.69 0.55
C THR A 103 8.53 -15.46 1.11
N ALA A 104 7.85 -14.41 0.65
CA ALA A 104 6.45 -14.18 0.99
C ALA A 104 5.55 -15.16 0.21
N MET A 105 4.68 -15.86 0.93
CA MET A 105 3.69 -16.78 0.37
C MET A 105 2.28 -16.38 0.76
N CYS A 106 1.42 -16.18 -0.23
CA CYS A 106 0.01 -15.90 -0.02
C CYS A 106 -0.73 -17.13 0.50
N THR A 107 -1.62 -16.94 1.48
CA THR A 107 -2.44 -18.05 1.99
C THR A 107 -3.78 -18.10 1.27
N GLU A 108 -4.28 -19.29 0.96
CA GLU A 108 -5.47 -19.44 0.11
C GLU A 108 -6.80 -19.15 0.83
N LYS A 109 -6.83 -19.19 2.18
CA LYS A 109 -8.06 -19.02 2.97
C LYS A 109 -8.44 -17.55 3.16
N GLN A 110 -8.74 -16.88 2.05
CA GLN A 110 -9.16 -15.48 1.94
C GLN A 110 -9.99 -15.26 0.66
N THR A 111 -10.51 -14.05 0.45
CA THR A 111 -11.29 -13.73 -0.76
C THR A 111 -10.38 -13.74 -2.00
N ALA A 112 -10.97 -13.92 -3.18
CA ALA A 112 -10.23 -13.89 -4.44
C ALA A 112 -9.47 -12.56 -4.62
N CYS A 113 -10.09 -11.43 -4.24
CA CYS A 113 -9.42 -10.13 -4.26
C CYS A 113 -8.19 -10.08 -3.34
N LYS A 114 -8.33 -10.47 -2.06
CA LYS A 114 -7.18 -10.49 -1.13
C LYS A 114 -6.04 -11.38 -1.62
N LEU A 115 -6.37 -12.51 -2.25
CA LEU A 115 -5.38 -13.40 -2.84
C LEU A 115 -4.67 -12.77 -4.04
N ALA A 116 -5.42 -12.09 -4.93
CA ALA A 116 -4.86 -11.38 -6.08
C ALA A 116 -3.91 -10.26 -5.66
N LEU A 117 -4.31 -9.42 -4.69
CA LEU A 117 -3.46 -8.35 -4.16
C LEU A 117 -2.17 -8.87 -3.55
N CYS A 118 -2.28 -9.91 -2.72
CA CYS A 118 -1.12 -10.56 -2.14
C CYS A 118 -0.16 -11.08 -3.22
N ALA A 119 -0.69 -11.67 -4.30
CA ALA A 119 0.13 -12.16 -5.40
C ALA A 119 0.84 -11.02 -6.13
N CYS A 120 0.17 -9.89 -6.36
CA CYS A 120 0.78 -8.69 -6.95
C CYS A 120 1.90 -8.13 -6.04
N ASP A 121 1.66 -8.01 -4.72
CA ASP A 121 2.65 -7.52 -3.75
C ASP A 121 3.86 -8.47 -3.63
N ALA A 122 3.63 -9.78 -3.63
CA ALA A 122 4.71 -10.77 -3.65
C ALA A 122 5.52 -10.68 -4.96
N ALA A 123 4.86 -10.45 -6.10
CA ALA A 123 5.49 -10.34 -7.40
C ALA A 123 6.38 -9.09 -7.52
N VAL A 124 5.90 -7.92 -7.10
CA VAL A 124 6.71 -6.68 -7.16
C VAL A 124 7.93 -6.78 -6.25
N VAL A 125 7.78 -7.36 -5.05
CA VAL A 125 8.89 -7.56 -4.12
C VAL A 125 9.91 -8.56 -4.66
N HIS A 126 9.45 -9.63 -5.32
CA HIS A 126 10.34 -10.53 -6.02
C HIS A 126 11.08 -9.83 -7.17
N CYS A 127 10.40 -8.99 -7.94
CA CYS A 127 11.02 -8.19 -9.01
C CYS A 127 12.10 -7.25 -8.46
N TRP A 128 11.78 -6.51 -7.38
CA TRP A 128 12.75 -5.66 -6.69
C TRP A 128 13.97 -6.42 -6.15
N SER A 129 13.83 -7.68 -5.76
CA SER A 129 14.97 -8.50 -5.28
C SER A 129 16.05 -8.74 -6.33
N GLN A 130 15.73 -8.53 -7.62
CA GLN A 130 16.68 -8.70 -8.72
C GLN A 130 17.64 -7.51 -8.88
N TYR A 131 17.39 -6.41 -8.17
CA TYR A 131 18.13 -5.16 -8.32
C TYR A 131 18.75 -4.69 -7.00
N PRO A 132 19.86 -3.93 -7.03
CA PRO A 132 20.40 -3.32 -5.83
C PRO A 132 19.39 -2.37 -5.18
N ARG A 133 19.32 -2.38 -3.85
CA ARG A 133 18.50 -1.44 -3.08
C ARG A 133 18.80 0.01 -3.52
N PRO A 134 17.78 0.78 -3.93
CA PRO A 134 17.96 2.20 -4.23
C PRO A 134 18.48 2.98 -3.03
N THR A 135 19.53 3.77 -3.25
CA THR A 135 20.07 4.73 -2.26
C THR A 135 19.53 6.14 -2.49
N THR A 136 18.98 6.41 -3.67
CA THR A 136 18.36 7.68 -4.03
C THR A 136 17.07 7.41 -4.81
N LYS A 137 16.13 8.36 -4.76
CA LYS A 137 14.87 8.27 -5.51
C LYS A 137 15.05 8.94 -6.86
N LYS A 138 15.04 8.15 -7.94
CA LYS A 138 15.03 8.71 -9.29
C LYS A 138 13.74 9.50 -9.49
N LYS A 139 13.83 10.61 -10.23
CA LYS A 139 12.67 11.44 -10.56
C LYS A 139 12.08 10.98 -11.88
N CYS A 140 10.76 11.02 -11.98
CA CYS A 140 10.09 10.98 -13.27
C CYS A 140 10.44 12.24 -14.08
N ASN A 141 11.26 12.10 -15.12
CA ASN A 141 11.72 13.22 -15.94
C ASN A 141 10.77 13.46 -17.12
N HIS A 142 9.55 13.89 -16.83
CA HIS A 142 8.64 14.41 -17.84
C HIS A 142 8.29 15.88 -17.54
N ILE A 143 8.56 16.75 -18.51
CA ILE A 143 8.10 18.14 -18.48
C ILE A 143 6.58 18.07 -18.39
N ARG A 144 5.99 18.61 -17.29
CA ARG A 144 4.55 18.78 -17.14
C ARG A 144 4.01 19.60 -18.31
N LYS A 145 3.64 18.96 -19.42
CA LYS A 145 2.49 19.47 -20.17
C LYS A 145 1.30 19.14 -19.28
N LEU A 146 0.76 20.16 -18.64
CA LEU A 146 -0.54 20.12 -18.00
C LEU A 146 -1.57 19.69 -19.06
N SER A 147 -1.78 18.40 -19.24
CA SER A 147 -3.02 17.88 -19.78
C SER A 147 -3.79 17.32 -18.59
N HIS A 148 -4.84 18.05 -18.21
CA HIS A 148 -5.90 17.52 -17.36
C HIS A 148 -6.41 16.20 -17.97
N GLY A 149 -6.32 15.12 -17.20
CA GLY A 149 -6.80 13.82 -17.64
C GLY A 149 -6.40 12.72 -16.69
N PHE A 150 -7.06 12.67 -15.52
CA PHE A 150 -7.30 11.40 -14.85
C PHE A 150 -8.14 10.56 -15.82
N GLN A 151 -7.61 9.45 -16.32
CA GLN A 151 -8.44 8.46 -16.97
C GLN A 151 -7.97 7.05 -16.62
N HIS A 152 -8.84 6.47 -15.78
CA HIS A 152 -9.07 5.08 -15.41
C HIS A 152 -7.95 4.37 -14.67
#